data_AF-A0A830F5G4-F1
#
_entry.id   AF-A0A830F5G4-F1
#
_cell.length_a   1.000
_cell.length_b   1.000
_cell.length_c   1.000
_cell.angle_alpha   90.00
_cell.angle_beta   90.00
_cell.angle_gamma   90.00
#
_symmetry.space_group_name_H-M   'P 1'
#
loop_
_entity.id
_entity.type
_entity.pdbx_description
1 polymer ?
#
loop_
_entity_poly.entity_id
_entity_poly.type
_entity_poly.pdbx_seq_one_letter_code
_entity_poly.pdbx_strand_id
1 'polypeptide(L)'
;MIPLSYLLVGPGEELLFRGAIQGRLRSEFTPTVAIPIASATFAVLHVSSLSGDGKLVYLGGVFLIALVLGVLYEYTENLAVPALVHATYNAVQFGVAYFSLSSAPAVLLG
;
A
#
# COMPACT_ATOMS: atom_id res chain seq x y z
N MET A 1 8.64 -1.99 12.43
CA MET A 1 8.24 -1.58 11.06
C MET A 1 7.63 -0.18 10.99
N ILE A 2 7.03 0.37 12.06
CA ILE A 2 6.36 1.69 12.02
C ILE A 2 7.28 2.84 11.55
N PRO A 3 8.46 3.11 12.16
CA PRO A 3 9.30 4.24 11.71
C PRO A 3 9.77 4.06 10.27
N LEU A 4 10.16 2.83 9.91
CA LEU A 4 10.55 2.47 8.56
C LEU A 4 9.43 2.74 7.55
N SER A 5 8.17 2.54 7.95
CA SER A 5 7.03 2.78 7.08
C SER A 5 6.85 4.24 6.71
N TYR A 6 7.08 5.16 7.66
CA TYR A 6 6.99 6.60 7.41
C TYR A 6 8.20 7.16 6.69
N LEU A 7 9.40 6.64 6.97
CA LEU A 7 10.63 7.19 6.43
C LEU A 7 10.99 6.63 5.06
N LEU A 8 10.67 5.36 4.79
CA LEU A 8 11.13 4.67 3.58
C LEU A 8 10.01 3.97 2.81
N VAL A 9 9.17 3.13 3.43
CA VAL A 9 8.20 2.31 2.69
C VAL A 9 7.14 3.18 2.00
N GLY A 10 6.40 3.99 2.77
CA GLY A 10 5.36 4.87 2.22
C GLY A 10 5.93 5.84 1.17
N PRO A 11 6.95 6.64 1.50
CA PRO A 11 7.55 7.56 0.53
C PRO A 11 8.13 6.87 -0.71
N GLY A 12 8.88 5.78 -0.53
CA GLY A 12 9.55 5.08 -1.62
C GLY A 12 8.57 4.41 -2.58
N GLU A 13 7.56 3.72 -2.05
CA GLU A 13 6.53 3.09 -2.87
C GLU A 13 5.67 4.15 -3.57
N GLU A 14 5.21 5.19 -2.88
CA GLU A 14 4.41 6.23 -3.54
C GLU A 14 5.20 7.01 -4.60
N LEU A 15 6.49 7.26 -4.38
CA LEU A 15 7.35 7.86 -5.42
C LEU A 15 7.38 7.01 -6.69
N LEU A 16 7.53 5.69 -6.56
CA LEU A 16 7.55 4.77 -7.70
C LEU A 16 6.18 4.68 -8.37
N PHE A 17 5.13 4.36 -7.62
CA PHE A 17 3.85 4.01 -8.21
C PHE A 17 3.01 5.22 -8.60
N ARG A 18 3.07 6.32 -7.84
CA ARG A 18 2.25 7.51 -8.08
C ARG A 18 3.05 8.55 -8.86
N GLY A 19 4.29 8.79 -8.42
CA GLY A 19 5.21 9.68 -9.11
C GLY A 19 5.60 9.17 -10.50
N ALA A 20 6.20 7.98 -10.58
CA ALA A 20 6.73 7.47 -11.85
C ALA A 20 5.66 6.74 -12.70
N ILE A 21 5.05 5.66 -12.19
CA ILE A 21 4.18 4.79 -12.98
C ILE A 21 2.86 5.48 -13.34
N GLN A 22 2.07 5.91 -12.34
CA GLN A 22 0.84 6.67 -12.59
C GLN A 22 1.12 7.97 -13.34
N GLY A 23 2.15 8.73 -12.94
CA GLY A 23 2.56 9.95 -13.64
C GLY A 23 2.86 9.73 -15.13
N ARG A 24 3.60 8.67 -15.48
CA ARG A 24 3.84 8.33 -16.89
C ARG A 24 2.55 7.93 -17.61
N LEU A 25 1.72 7.09 -16.99
CA LEU A 25 0.42 6.73 -17.59
C LEU A 25 -0.47 7.96 -17.81
N ARG A 26 -0.45 8.93 -16.89
CA ARG A 26 -1.22 10.17 -16.98
C ARG A 26 -0.81 11.08 -18.13
N SER A 27 0.41 10.95 -18.65
CA SER A 27 0.82 11.71 -19.85
C SER A 27 0.16 11.24 -21.14
N GLU A 28 -0.44 10.05 -21.17
CA GLU A 28 -1.08 9.44 -22.35
C GLU A 28 -2.57 9.12 -22.12
N PHE A 29 -2.96 8.89 -20.86
CA PHE A 29 -4.27 8.38 -20.47
C PHE A 29 -4.97 9.23 -19.41
N THR A 30 -6.30 9.14 -19.36
CA THR A 30 -7.12 9.77 -18.33
C THR A 30 -6.87 9.15 -16.94
N PRO A 31 -7.22 9.87 -15.85
CA PRO A 31 -7.10 9.32 -14.49
C PRO A 31 -7.84 8.00 -14.30
N THR A 32 -9.02 7.87 -14.93
CA THR A 32 -9.87 6.68 -14.88
C THR A 32 -9.22 5.43 -15.47
N VAL A 33 -8.18 5.58 -16.29
CA VAL A 33 -7.39 4.48 -16.86
C VAL A 33 -6.05 4.34 -16.15
N ALA A 34 -5.35 5.46 -15.93
CA ALA A 34 -4.02 5.46 -15.32
C ALA A 34 -4.02 4.92 -13.87
N ILE A 35 -4.99 5.33 -13.06
CA ILE A 35 -5.06 4.96 -11.64
C ILE A 35 -5.29 3.45 -11.46
N PRO A 36 -6.28 2.81 -12.11
CA PRO A 36 -6.46 1.37 -12.00
C PRO A 36 -5.26 0.55 -12.48
N ILE A 37 -4.60 0.97 -13.57
CA ILE A 37 -3.42 0.26 -14.09
C ILE A 37 -2.26 0.34 -13.09
N ALA A 38 -1.91 1.54 -12.61
CA ALA A 38 -0.86 1.71 -11.61
C ALA A 38 -1.16 0.93 -10.31
N SER A 39 -2.42 0.93 -9.89
CA SER A 39 -2.88 0.19 -8.70
C SER A 39 -2.82 -1.33 -8.89
N ALA A 40 -3.12 -1.82 -10.09
CA ALA A 40 -2.98 -3.24 -10.43
C ALA A 40 -1.51 -3.66 -10.42
N THR A 41 -0.61 -2.85 -10.98
CA THR A 41 0.84 -3.09 -10.93
C THR A 41 1.33 -3.14 -9.49
N PHE A 42 0.87 -2.21 -8.63
CA PHE A 42 1.17 -2.23 -7.19
C PHE A 42 0.73 -3.56 -6.56
N ALA A 43 -0.52 -3.96 -6.75
CA ALA A 43 -1.06 -5.18 -6.16
C ALA A 43 -0.34 -6.45 -6.63
N VAL A 44 -0.04 -6.58 -7.93
CA VAL A 44 0.67 -7.76 -8.47
C VAL A 44 2.05 -7.93 -7.85
N LEU A 45 2.76 -6.83 -7.56
CA LEU A 45 4.07 -6.90 -6.93
C LEU A 45 4.02 -7.32 -5.45
N HIS A 46 2.84 -7.30 -4.82
CA HIS A 46 2.61 -7.81 -3.46
C HIS A 46 2.26 -9.30 -3.41
N VAL A 47 2.25 -10.00 -4.56
CA VAL A 47 1.90 -11.42 -4.65
C VAL A 47 2.84 -12.34 -3.85
N SER A 48 4.08 -11.92 -3.61
CA SER A 48 5.10 -12.65 -2.86
C SER A 48 4.97 -12.45 -1.34
N SER A 49 4.21 -11.46 -0.89
CA SER A 49 4.08 -11.12 0.53
C SER A 49 3.21 -12.11 1.33
N LEU A 50 2.54 -13.05 0.68
CA LEU A 50 1.67 -14.03 1.34
C LEU A 50 2.02 -15.49 0.97
N SER A 51 2.00 -16.34 1.99
CA SER A 51 2.01 -17.81 1.89
C SER A 51 0.72 -18.36 2.51
N GLY A 52 0.10 -19.37 1.87
CA GLY A 52 -1.14 -20.00 2.34
C GLY A 52 -2.43 -19.46 1.71
N ASP A 53 -3.58 -19.82 2.30
CA ASP A 53 -4.91 -19.46 1.84
C ASP A 53 -5.22 -17.96 2.04
N GLY A 54 -6.14 -17.40 1.24
CA GLY A 54 -6.58 -15.99 1.37
C GLY A 54 -5.81 -14.97 0.51
N LYS A 55 -4.89 -15.43 -0.33
CA LYS A 55 -4.07 -14.58 -1.22
C LYS A 55 -4.87 -13.63 -2.11
N LEU A 56 -6.00 -14.08 -2.67
CA LEU A 56 -6.85 -13.24 -3.52
C LEU A 56 -7.53 -12.12 -2.73
N VAL A 57 -7.95 -12.39 -1.49
CA VAL A 57 -8.56 -11.38 -0.61
C VAL A 57 -7.52 -10.31 -0.24
N TYR A 58 -6.30 -10.73 0.09
CA TYR A 58 -5.19 -9.82 0.35
C TYR A 58 -4.88 -8.94 -0.86
N LEU A 59 -4.70 -9.54 -2.06
CA LEU A 59 -4.42 -8.77 -3.27
C LEU A 59 -5.56 -7.82 -3.63
N GLY A 60 -6.81 -8.22 -3.40
CA GLY A 60 -7.97 -7.33 -3.54
C GLY A 60 -7.88 -6.13 -2.59
N GLY A 61 -7.56 -6.36 -1.31
CA GLY A 61 -7.35 -5.29 -0.33
C GLY A 61 -6.21 -4.34 -0.71
N VAL A 62 -5.06 -4.88 -1.15
CA VAL A 62 -3.91 -4.11 -1.63
C VAL A 62 -4.29 -3.26 -2.85
N PHE A 63 -5.03 -3.83 -3.80
CA PHE A 63 -5.53 -3.10 -4.97
C PHE A 63 -6.47 -1.95 -4.56
N LEU A 64 -7.40 -2.20 -3.63
CA LEU A 64 -8.36 -1.18 -3.18
C LEU A 64 -7.67 -0.02 -2.46
N ILE A 65 -6.73 -0.29 -1.55
CA ILE A 65 -5.97 0.80 -0.91
C ILE A 65 -5.12 1.54 -1.95
N ALA A 66 -4.53 0.83 -2.93
CA ALA A 66 -3.75 1.43 -3.98
C ALA A 66 -4.57 2.39 -4.87
N LEU A 67 -5.84 2.06 -5.15
CA LEU A 67 -6.77 2.96 -5.84
C LEU A 67 -7.00 4.25 -5.04
N VAL A 68 -7.26 4.14 -3.73
CA VAL A 68 -7.46 5.30 -2.85
C VAL A 68 -6.23 6.21 -2.87
N LEU A 69 -5.03 5.64 -2.75
CA LEU A 69 -3.77 6.40 -2.80
C LEU A 69 -3.57 7.09 -4.16
N GLY A 70 -3.90 6.41 -5.26
CA GLY A 70 -3.83 6.99 -6.60
C GLY A 70 -4.81 8.14 -6.81
N VAL A 71 -6.03 8.04 -6.28
CA VAL A 71 -7.03 9.12 -6.27
C VAL A 71 -6.57 10.29 -5.41
N LEU A 72 -6.01 10.03 -4.22
CA LEU A 72 -5.48 11.08 -3.34
C LEU A 72 -4.34 11.84 -4.03
N TYR A 73 -3.42 11.14 -4.69
CA TYR A 73 -2.37 11.78 -5.46
C TYR A 73 -2.94 12.66 -6.58
N GLU A 74 -3.89 12.14 -7.37
CA GLU A 74 -4.49 12.89 -8.47
C GLU A 74 -5.25 14.13 -7.98
N TYR A 75 -5.96 14.03 -6.86
CA TYR A 75 -6.74 15.13 -6.32
C TYR A 75 -5.89 16.20 -5.63
N THR A 76 -4.80 15.79 -4.98
CA THR A 76 -3.97 16.70 -4.16
C THR A 76 -2.73 17.21 -4.88
N GLU A 77 -2.34 16.58 -5.99
CA GLU A 77 -1.11 16.87 -6.75
C GLU A 77 0.14 16.87 -5.85
N ASN A 78 0.12 16.11 -4.74
CA ASN A 78 1.15 16.15 -3.72
C ASN A 78 1.48 14.73 -3.26
N LEU A 79 2.71 14.26 -3.54
CA LEU A 79 3.18 12.93 -3.16
C LEU A 79 3.27 12.71 -1.64
N ALA A 80 3.41 13.76 -0.83
CA ALA A 80 3.46 13.63 0.61
C ALA A 80 2.13 13.13 1.19
N VAL A 81 0.99 13.50 0.59
CA VAL A 81 -0.34 13.09 1.05
C VAL A 81 -0.54 11.57 0.96
N PRO A 82 -0.44 10.91 -0.20
CA PRO A 82 -0.57 9.46 -0.29
C PRO A 82 0.55 8.77 0.48
N ALA A 83 1.78 9.31 0.54
CA ALA A 83 2.88 8.70 1.29
C ALA A 83 2.58 8.62 2.80
N LEU A 84 2.05 9.69 3.39
CA LEU A 84 1.66 9.72 4.79
C LEU A 84 0.45 8.82 5.06
N VAL A 85 -0.54 8.81 4.18
CA VAL A 85 -1.71 7.92 4.30
C VAL A 85 -1.30 6.45 4.21
N HIS A 86 -0.43 6.10 3.26
CA HIS A 86 0.12 4.77 3.10
C HIS A 86 0.94 4.35 4.33
N ALA A 87 1.86 5.20 4.78
CA ALA A 87 2.63 4.94 5.99
C ALA A 87 1.76 4.75 7.23
N THR A 88 0.68 5.53 7.35
CA THR A 88 -0.30 5.41 8.43
C THR A 88 -1.06 4.09 8.36
N TYR A 89 -1.52 3.69 7.17
CA TYR A 89 -2.19 2.40 6.95
C TYR A 89 -1.30 1.24 7.41
N ASN A 90 -0.04 1.23 6.96
CA ASN A 90 0.94 0.22 7.37
C ASN A 90 1.22 0.28 8.88
N ALA A 91 1.35 1.48 9.46
CA ALA A 91 1.58 1.64 10.89
C ALA A 91 0.44 1.04 11.74
N VAL A 92 -0.82 1.23 11.32
CA VAL A 92 -1.99 0.61 11.96
C VAL A 92 -1.91 -0.91 11.84
N GLN A 93 -1.64 -1.45 10.65
CA GLN A 93 -1.50 -2.89 10.46
C GLN A 93 -0.40 -3.48 11.34
N PHE A 94 0.76 -2.85 11.40
CA PHE A 94 1.86 -3.29 12.25
C PHE A 94 1.54 -3.16 13.75
N GLY A 95 0.82 -2.12 14.17
CA GLY A 95 0.37 -1.95 15.54
C GLY A 95 -0.61 -3.05 15.97
N VAL A 96 -1.60 -3.36 15.12
CA VAL A 96 -2.55 -4.46 15.35
C VAL A 96 -1.81 -5.80 15.40
N ALA A 97 -0.91 -6.07 14.45
CA ALA A 97 -0.14 -7.31 14.43
C ALA A 97 0.72 -7.46 15.71
N TYR A 98 1.40 -6.39 16.12
CA TYR A 98 2.19 -6.38 17.35
C TYR A 98 1.33 -6.68 18.58
N PHE A 99 0.19 -6.00 18.71
CA PHE A 99 -0.73 -6.20 19.82
C PHE A 99 -1.20 -7.67 19.88
N SER A 100 -1.73 -8.20 18.77
CA SER A 100 -2.23 -9.57 18.69
C SER A 100 -1.18 -10.61 19.06
N LEU A 101 0.06 -10.44 18.61
CA LEU A 101 1.17 -11.35 18.94
C LEU A 101 1.62 -11.21 20.40
N SER A 102 1.60 -9.99 20.95
CA SER A 102 2.00 -9.72 22.34
C SER A 102 0.95 -10.14 23.38
N SER A 103 -0.33 -10.18 22.99
CA SER A 103 -1.44 -10.60 23.85
C SER A 103 -1.73 -12.09 23.82
N ALA A 104 -1.05 -12.85 22.94
CA ALA A 104 -1.26 -14.29 22.82
C ALA A 104 -0.73 -15.03 24.07
N PRO A 105 -1.52 -15.90 24.72
CA PRO A 105 -1.04 -16.65 25.88
C PRO A 105 0.15 -17.55 25.50
N ALA A 106 1.16 -17.60 26.38
CA ALA A 106 2.45 -18.29 26.16
C ALA A 106 2.35 -19.77 25.78
N VAL A 107 1.19 -20.41 25.99
CA VAL A 107 0.91 -21.82 25.65
C VAL A 107 0.82 -22.07 24.13
N LEU A 108 0.64 -21.03 23.31
CA LEU A 108 0.52 -21.16 21.84
C LEU A 108 1.83 -20.91 21.07
N LEU A 109 2.94 -20.70 21.78
CA LEU A 109 4.26 -20.41 21.17
C LEU A 109 5.25 -21.59 21.29
N GLY A 110 4.76 -22.77 21.66
CA GLY A 110 5.52 -24.03 21.69
C GLY A 110 5.27 -24.88 20.44
#